data_AF-A0A285ZQ11-F1
#
_entry.id   AF-A0A285ZQ11-F1
#
_cell.length_a   1.000
_cell.length_b   1.000
_cell.length_c   1.000
_cell.angle_alpha   90.00
_cell.angle_beta   90.00
_cell.angle_gamma   90.00
#
_symmetry.space_group_name_H-M   'P 1'
#
loop_
_entity.id
_entity.type
_entity.pdbx_description
1 polymer ?
#
loop_
_entity_poly.entity_id
_entity_poly.type
_entity_poly.pdbx_seq_one_letter_code
_entity_poly.pdbx_strand_id
1 'polypeptide(L)'
;MLINKNSTEPNIDLTRLFADGIVYINTSQWVFAHAAFSYLYQNSKSKSVTLLYNMALCHYFAKEYAKAISVLTAALTQVTAPSISSQSNQNVSNELFIHEFENNLYQLALNETTVELSTNIVKLRIRRLMVDLHLVQENWQEVIRLSTLPEMDKCKNVQEALIVAKSKVNTL
;
A
#
# COMPACT_ATOMS: atom_id res chain seq x y z
N MET A 1 13.64 -50.07 -8.01
CA MET A 1 12.90 -49.50 -6.87
C MET A 1 12.79 -47.99 -7.12
N LEU A 2 11.67 -47.54 -7.70
CA LEU A 2 11.44 -46.12 -8.00
C LEU A 2 10.96 -45.46 -6.70
N ILE A 3 11.80 -44.61 -6.10
CA ILE A 3 11.39 -43.80 -4.96
C ILE A 3 10.47 -42.71 -5.50
N ASN A 4 9.17 -42.91 -5.31
CA ASN A 4 8.17 -41.88 -5.54
C ASN A 4 8.40 -40.80 -4.49
N LYS A 5 9.09 -39.71 -4.85
CA LYS A 5 9.11 -38.49 -4.03
C LYS A 5 7.70 -37.89 -4.11
N ASN A 6 6.82 -38.34 -3.22
CA ASN A 6 5.64 -37.56 -2.89
C ASN A 6 6.16 -36.26 -2.27
N SER A 7 6.31 -35.22 -3.09
CA SER A 7 6.51 -33.86 -2.63
C SER A 7 5.23 -33.46 -1.90
N THR A 8 5.18 -33.73 -0.60
CA THR A 8 4.24 -33.09 0.32
C THR A 8 4.62 -31.63 0.37
N GLU A 9 4.14 -30.85 -0.60
CA GLU A 9 4.12 -29.40 -0.44
C GLU A 9 3.35 -29.12 0.86
N PRO A 10 3.91 -28.33 1.79
CA PRO A 10 3.19 -27.97 2.99
C PRO A 10 1.88 -27.29 2.58
N ASN A 11 0.76 -27.81 3.08
CA ASN A 11 -0.54 -27.16 2.92
C ASN A 11 -0.53 -25.89 3.78
N ILE A 12 -0.06 -24.78 3.18
CA ILE A 12 0.04 -23.49 3.85
C ILE A 12 -1.36 -22.88 3.92
N ASP A 13 -1.83 -22.61 5.14
CA ASP A 13 -3.04 -21.84 5.37
C ASP A 13 -2.83 -20.39 4.93
N LEU A 14 -3.41 -20.04 3.78
CA LEU A 14 -3.27 -18.72 3.17
C LEU A 14 -3.88 -17.60 4.03
N THR A 15 -4.95 -17.91 4.78
CA THR A 15 -5.62 -16.93 5.65
C THR A 15 -4.71 -16.58 6.81
N ARG A 16 -4.15 -17.61 7.46
CA ARG A 16 -3.16 -17.41 8.53
C ARG A 16 -1.92 -16.70 8.02
N LEU A 17 -1.39 -17.10 6.87
CA LEU A 17 -0.21 -16.46 6.28
C LEU A 17 -0.45 -14.97 6.00
N PHE A 18 -1.65 -14.61 5.55
CA PHE A 18 -2.02 -13.21 5.33
C PHE A 18 -2.08 -12.41 6.65
N ALA A 19 -2.69 -13.00 7.69
CA ALA A 19 -2.75 -12.38 9.02
C ALA A 19 -1.36 -12.21 9.64
N ASP A 20 -0.51 -13.23 9.56
CA ASP A 20 0.89 -13.18 10.01
C ASP A 20 1.67 -12.12 9.22
N GLY A 21 1.45 -12.04 7.90
CA GLY A 21 2.02 -11.02 7.02
C GLY A 21 1.69 -9.59 7.47
N ILE A 22 0.43 -9.33 7.85
CA ILE A 22 0.02 -8.03 8.41
C ILE A 22 0.80 -7.71 9.68
N VAL A 23 0.92 -8.67 10.60
CA VAL A 23 1.68 -8.49 11.85
C VAL A 23 3.14 -8.19 11.54
N TYR A 24 3.74 -8.88 10.57
CA TYR A 24 5.12 -8.63 10.15
C TYR A 24 5.31 -7.21 9.61
N ILE A 25 4.44 -6.72 8.74
CA ILE A 25 4.49 -5.32 8.26
C ILE A 25 4.39 -4.35 9.45
N ASN A 26 3.37 -4.52 10.30
CA ASN A 26 3.10 -3.60 11.41
C ASN A 26 4.19 -3.61 12.49
N THR A 27 5.01 -4.66 12.54
CA THR A 27 6.17 -4.79 13.42
C THR A 27 7.51 -4.61 12.68
N SER A 28 7.48 -4.13 11.43
CA SER A 28 8.67 -3.87 10.59
C SER A 28 9.56 -5.08 10.33
N GLN A 29 9.01 -6.29 10.40
CA GLN A 29 9.68 -7.54 10.08
C GLN A 29 9.64 -7.81 8.56
N TRP A 30 10.26 -6.93 7.78
CA TRP A 30 10.11 -6.87 6.31
C TRP A 30 10.53 -8.15 5.58
N VAL A 31 11.53 -8.88 6.09
CA VAL A 31 11.96 -10.17 5.49
C VAL A 31 10.83 -11.19 5.52
N PHE A 32 10.14 -11.32 6.66
CA PHE A 32 9.02 -12.26 6.82
C PHE A 32 7.76 -11.77 6.10
N ALA A 33 7.47 -10.46 6.17
CA ALA A 33 6.38 -9.85 5.41
C ALA A 33 6.54 -10.10 3.90
N HIS A 34 7.73 -9.85 3.37
CA HIS A 34 8.01 -10.04 1.95
C HIS A 34 7.86 -11.50 1.54
N ALA A 35 8.36 -12.45 2.35
CA ALA A 35 8.18 -13.88 2.08
C ALA A 35 6.69 -14.29 2.04
N ALA A 36 5.92 -13.85 3.03
CA ALA A 36 4.49 -14.14 3.12
C ALA A 36 3.71 -13.56 1.93
N PHE A 37 3.85 -12.25 1.68
CA PHE A 37 3.11 -11.59 0.61
C PHE A 37 3.58 -11.99 -0.79
N SER A 38 4.86 -12.34 -0.97
CA SER A 38 5.32 -12.91 -2.25
C SER A 38 4.65 -14.25 -2.54
N TYR A 39 4.60 -15.14 -1.55
CA TYR A 39 3.94 -16.43 -1.69
C TYR A 39 2.45 -16.26 -2.00
N LEU A 40 1.75 -15.40 -1.24
CA LEU A 40 0.33 -15.09 -1.48
C LEU A 40 0.12 -14.48 -2.87
N TYR A 41 0.96 -13.54 -3.29
CA TYR A 41 0.85 -12.86 -4.58
C TYR A 41 1.02 -13.83 -5.77
N GLN A 42 1.94 -14.79 -5.66
CA GLN A 42 2.21 -15.80 -6.68
C GLN A 42 1.11 -16.86 -6.76
N ASN A 43 0.54 -17.26 -5.62
CA ASN A 43 -0.43 -18.37 -5.54
C ASN A 43 -1.90 -17.90 -5.61
N SER A 44 -2.16 -16.60 -5.58
CA SER A 44 -3.53 -16.06 -5.69
C SER A 44 -3.96 -15.86 -7.15
N LYS A 45 -5.06 -16.52 -7.54
CA LYS A 45 -5.70 -16.37 -8.87
C LYS A 45 -6.17 -14.93 -9.13
N SER A 46 -6.74 -14.30 -8.11
CA SER A 46 -7.13 -12.89 -8.12
C SER A 46 -6.39 -12.18 -7.00
N LYS A 47 -5.91 -10.96 -7.27
CA LYS A 47 -5.15 -10.15 -6.32
C LYS A 47 -6.06 -9.07 -5.78
N SER A 48 -6.45 -9.20 -4.51
CA SER A 48 -7.24 -8.19 -3.82
C SER A 48 -6.44 -6.90 -3.63
N VAL A 49 -7.14 -5.81 -3.38
CA VAL A 49 -6.56 -4.50 -3.10
C VAL A 49 -5.57 -4.57 -1.94
N THR A 50 -5.92 -5.28 -0.87
CA THR A 50 -5.09 -5.41 0.32
C THR A 50 -3.80 -6.16 0.04
N LEU A 51 -3.88 -7.26 -0.74
CA LEU A 51 -2.71 -8.03 -1.16
C LEU A 51 -1.78 -7.19 -2.02
N LEU A 52 -2.33 -6.44 -2.98
CA LEU A 52 -1.55 -5.54 -3.84
C LEU A 52 -0.85 -4.44 -3.02
N TYR A 53 -1.58 -3.81 -2.09
CA TYR A 53 -1.04 -2.75 -1.25
C TYR A 53 0.03 -3.26 -0.27
N ASN A 54 -0.22 -4.38 0.41
CA ASN A 54 0.76 -4.97 1.33
C ASN A 54 2.02 -5.46 0.60
N MET A 55 1.87 -5.99 -0.62
CA MET A 55 3.01 -6.30 -1.48
C MET A 55 3.77 -5.04 -1.91
N ALA A 56 3.08 -3.93 -2.14
CA ALA A 56 3.72 -2.64 -2.45
C ALA A 56 4.60 -2.15 -1.31
N LEU A 57 4.13 -2.26 -0.07
CA LEU A 57 4.93 -1.94 1.11
C LEU A 57 6.20 -2.81 1.16
N CYS A 58 6.04 -4.12 0.92
CA CYS A 58 7.20 -5.03 0.85
C CYS A 58 8.21 -4.59 -0.22
N HIS A 59 7.75 -4.25 -1.42
CA HIS A 59 8.62 -3.73 -2.48
C HIS A 59 9.26 -2.38 -2.13
N TYR A 60 8.53 -1.47 -1.48
CA TYR A 60 9.05 -0.17 -1.05
C TYR A 60 10.24 -0.34 -0.08
N PHE A 61 10.07 -1.15 0.97
CA PHE A 61 11.15 -1.40 1.93
C PHE A 61 12.29 -2.27 1.36
N ALA A 62 12.01 -3.07 0.33
CA ALA A 62 13.03 -3.77 -0.45
C ALA A 62 13.75 -2.87 -1.49
N LYS A 63 13.39 -1.59 -1.59
CA LYS A 63 13.89 -0.62 -2.58
C LYS A 63 13.57 -0.98 -4.04
N GLU A 64 12.54 -1.79 -4.25
CA GLU A 64 12.05 -2.20 -5.57
C GLU A 64 10.96 -1.24 -6.08
N TYR A 65 11.30 0.05 -6.18
CA TYR A 65 10.32 1.13 -6.34
C TYR A 65 9.43 1.01 -7.58
N ALA A 66 9.99 0.57 -8.71
CA ALA A 66 9.20 0.35 -9.93
C ALA A 66 8.13 -0.74 -9.76
N LYS A 67 8.45 -1.82 -9.02
CA LYS A 67 7.49 -2.89 -8.72
C LYS A 67 6.41 -2.37 -7.77
N ALA A 68 6.80 -1.62 -6.74
CA ALA A 68 5.87 -1.00 -5.79
C ALA A 68 4.85 -0.08 -6.51
N ILE A 69 5.31 0.79 -7.40
CA ILE A 69 4.43 1.66 -8.20
C ILE A 69 3.48 0.85 -9.08
N SER A 70 3.98 -0.21 -9.74
CA SER A 70 3.16 -1.07 -10.60
C SER A 70 2.02 -1.72 -9.82
N VAL A 71 2.30 -2.30 -8.65
CA VAL A 71 1.26 -2.94 -7.84
C VAL A 71 0.30 -1.93 -7.20
N LEU A 72 0.77 -0.74 -6.81
CA LEU A 72 -0.11 0.33 -6.30
C LEU A 72 -1.03 0.88 -7.39
N THR A 73 -0.54 1.00 -8.62
CA THR A 73 -1.36 1.42 -9.76
C THR A 73 -2.49 0.42 -10.01
N ALA A 74 -2.19 -0.88 -9.94
CA ALA A 74 -3.19 -1.93 -10.02
C ALA A 74 -4.21 -1.84 -8.86
N ALA A 75 -3.74 -1.65 -7.63
CA ALA A 75 -4.62 -1.50 -6.46
C ALA A 75 -5.55 -0.28 -6.61
N LEU A 76 -5.00 0.88 -6.99
CA LEU A 76 -5.76 2.11 -7.16
C LEU A 76 -6.84 1.98 -8.24
N THR A 77 -6.52 1.26 -9.33
CA THR A 77 -7.48 0.99 -10.41
C THR A 77 -8.66 0.17 -9.90
N GLN A 78 -8.41 -0.87 -9.09
CA GLN A 78 -9.47 -1.69 -8.50
C GLN A 78 -10.37 -0.90 -7.54
N VAL A 79 -9.78 -0.04 -6.69
CA VAL A 79 -10.51 0.76 -5.68
C VAL A 79 -11.25 1.96 -6.29
N THR A 80 -10.88 2.38 -7.50
CA THR A 80 -11.52 3.50 -8.22
C THR A 80 -12.65 3.05 -9.13
N ALA A 81 -12.75 1.75 -9.44
CA ALA A 81 -13.93 1.21 -10.10
C ALA A 81 -15.19 1.50 -9.25
N PRO A 82 -16.32 1.91 -9.86
CA PRO A 82 -17.52 2.27 -9.12
C PRO A 82 -18.05 1.05 -8.36
N SER A 83 -17.77 0.99 -7.06
CA SER A 83 -18.36 0.03 -6.14
C SER A 83 -19.68 0.61 -5.60
N ILE A 84 -20.72 -0.23 -5.61
CA ILE A 84 -22.08 0.12 -5.20
C ILE A 84 -22.17 0.38 -3.67
N SER A 85 -21.13 0.04 -2.91
CA SER A 85 -21.05 0.28 -1.47
C SER A 85 -20.53 1.68 -1.16
N SER A 86 -21.39 2.68 -1.32
CA SER A 86 -21.24 3.97 -0.65
C SER A 86 -21.53 3.79 0.84
N GLN A 87 -20.57 3.32 1.61
CA GLN A 87 -20.66 3.17 3.08
C GLN A 87 -19.28 3.42 3.67
N SER A 88 -19.09 4.08 4.81
CA SER A 88 -19.76 5.21 5.43
C SER A 88 -18.71 5.71 6.42
N ASN A 89 -18.13 6.91 6.26
CA ASN A 89 -17.28 7.52 7.29
C ASN A 89 -18.11 7.96 8.53
N GLN A 90 -19.29 7.38 8.72
CA GLN A 90 -20.19 7.69 9.81
C GLN A 90 -19.61 7.01 11.05
N ASN A 91 -19.07 7.82 11.98
CA ASN A 91 -18.61 7.49 13.34
C ASN A 91 -17.10 7.46 13.59
N VAL A 92 -16.23 7.91 12.68
CA VAL A 92 -14.81 8.16 13.00
C VAL A 92 -14.64 9.62 13.43
N SER A 93 -14.03 9.86 14.59
CA SER A 93 -13.81 11.23 15.09
C SER A 93 -12.81 11.99 14.21
N ASN A 94 -12.96 13.30 14.13
CA ASN A 94 -12.07 14.16 13.32
C ASN A 94 -10.61 14.08 13.80
N GLU A 95 -10.39 13.88 15.10
CA GLU A 95 -9.05 13.73 15.69
C GLU A 95 -8.32 12.49 15.14
N LEU A 96 -9.04 11.40 14.89
CA LEU A 96 -8.46 10.21 14.27
C LEU A 96 -8.09 10.43 12.80
N PHE A 97 -8.84 11.26 12.07
CA PHE A 97 -8.46 11.67 10.72
C PHE A 97 -7.23 12.59 10.71
N ILE A 98 -7.13 13.53 11.65
CA ILE A 98 -5.93 14.36 11.80
C ILE A 98 -4.72 13.46 12.08
N HIS A 99 -4.86 12.52 13.01
CA HIS A 99 -3.80 11.54 13.31
C HIS A 99 -3.40 10.73 12.07
N GLU A 100 -4.36 10.32 11.23
CA GLU A 100 -4.07 9.67 9.95
C GLU A 100 -3.24 10.57 9.02
N PHE A 101 -3.59 11.84 8.84
CA PHE A 101 -2.88 12.76 7.94
C PHE A 101 -1.47 13.10 8.41
N GLU A 102 -1.25 13.22 9.72
CA GLU A 102 0.00 13.68 10.31
C GLU A 102 1.05 12.57 10.48
N ASN A 103 0.61 11.31 10.57
CA ASN A 103 1.48 10.17 10.88
C ASN A 103 1.69 9.24 9.70
N ASN A 104 2.68 8.36 9.81
CA ASN A 104 3.07 7.41 8.75
C ASN A 104 2.17 6.16 8.68
N LEU A 105 0.87 6.30 8.96
CA LEU A 105 -0.06 5.16 8.99
C LEU A 105 -0.28 4.54 7.60
N TYR A 106 0.00 5.29 6.54
CA TYR A 106 0.07 4.78 5.16
C TYR A 106 1.25 3.82 4.90
N GLN A 107 2.11 3.58 5.89
CA GLN A 107 3.16 2.56 5.87
C GLN A 107 2.78 1.30 6.65
N LEU A 108 1.58 1.25 7.24
CA LEU A 108 1.03 0.08 7.91
C LEU A 108 0.22 -0.78 6.94
N ALA A 109 0.10 -2.07 7.24
CA ALA A 109 -0.65 -3.00 6.41
C ALA A 109 -2.15 -2.68 6.36
N LEU A 110 -2.79 -3.08 5.27
CA LEU A 110 -4.24 -3.13 5.12
C LEU A 110 -4.78 -4.54 5.34
N ASN A 111 -6.01 -4.61 5.83
CA ASN A 111 -6.84 -5.81 5.85
C ASN A 111 -8.12 -5.58 5.03
N GLU A 112 -8.85 -6.66 4.72
CA GLU A 112 -10.04 -6.58 3.85
C GLU A 112 -11.13 -5.70 4.46
N THR A 113 -11.32 -5.77 5.77
CA THR A 113 -12.27 -4.94 6.50
C THR A 113 -12.02 -3.44 6.31
N THR A 114 -10.76 -3.01 6.18
CA THR A 114 -10.44 -1.59 5.94
C THR A 114 -10.92 -1.13 4.56
N VAL A 115 -10.77 -1.99 3.54
CA VAL A 115 -11.24 -1.71 2.18
C VAL A 115 -12.77 -1.63 2.15
N GLU A 116 -13.44 -2.54 2.85
CA GLU A 116 -14.90 -2.58 2.97
C GLU A 116 -15.47 -1.35 3.70
N LEU A 117 -14.82 -0.90 4.77
CA LEU A 117 -15.31 0.21 5.60
C LEU A 117 -15.00 1.60 5.04
N SER A 118 -13.86 1.76 4.35
CA SER A 118 -13.45 3.08 3.85
C SER A 118 -12.54 3.01 2.62
N THR A 119 -13.15 2.87 1.44
CA THR A 119 -12.48 3.04 0.14
C THR A 119 -11.66 4.33 0.05
N ASN A 120 -12.11 5.43 0.68
CA ASN A 120 -11.43 6.71 0.65
C ASN A 120 -10.10 6.68 1.44
N ILE A 121 -10.06 6.06 2.62
CA ILE A 121 -8.80 5.94 3.37
C ILE A 121 -7.78 5.09 2.60
N VAL A 122 -8.26 4.04 1.93
CA VAL A 122 -7.40 3.19 1.11
C VAL A 122 -6.82 3.97 -0.08
N LYS A 123 -7.65 4.75 -0.80
CA LYS A 123 -7.17 5.65 -1.88
C LYS A 123 -6.14 6.65 -1.36
N LEU A 124 -6.38 7.25 -0.20
CA LEU A 124 -5.46 8.20 0.42
C LEU A 124 -4.11 7.54 0.71
N ARG A 125 -4.10 6.40 1.41
CA ARG A 125 -2.87 5.68 1.77
C ARG A 125 -2.08 5.24 0.54
N ILE A 126 -2.74 4.72 -0.49
CA ILE A 126 -2.10 4.38 -1.77
C ILE A 126 -1.39 5.60 -2.35
N ARG A 127 -2.08 6.74 -2.46
CA ARG A 127 -1.51 7.96 -3.04
C ARG A 127 -0.35 8.51 -2.21
N ARG A 128 -0.44 8.48 -0.88
CA ARG A 128 0.64 8.89 0.03
C ARG A 128 1.89 8.03 -0.17
N LEU A 129 1.74 6.72 -0.30
CA LEU A 129 2.88 5.83 -0.58
C LEU A 129 3.45 6.07 -1.98
N MET A 130 2.61 6.33 -2.98
CA MET A 130 3.08 6.70 -4.33
C MET A 130 3.89 8.00 -4.32
N VAL A 131 3.51 9.00 -3.51
CA VAL A 131 4.29 10.24 -3.36
C VAL A 131 5.70 9.94 -2.85
N ASP A 132 5.86 9.14 -1.80
CA ASP A 132 7.18 8.75 -1.29
C ASP A 132 8.01 8.01 -2.35
N LEU A 133 7.37 7.08 -3.09
CA LEU A 133 8.02 6.34 -4.18
C LEU A 133 8.53 7.27 -5.28
N HIS A 134 7.70 8.21 -5.73
CA HIS A 134 8.10 9.18 -6.77
C HIS A 134 9.12 10.18 -6.26
N LEU A 135 9.08 10.55 -4.98
CA LEU A 135 10.07 11.40 -4.34
C LEU A 135 11.46 10.74 -4.39
N VAL A 136 11.56 9.47 -4.00
CA VAL A 136 12.83 8.72 -4.01
C VAL A 136 13.35 8.47 -5.43
N GLN A 137 12.45 8.35 -6.41
CA GLN A 137 12.81 8.25 -7.83
C GLN A 137 13.06 9.60 -8.51
N GLU A 138 13.03 10.71 -7.77
CA GLU A 138 13.20 12.06 -8.29
C GLU A 138 12.19 12.43 -9.40
N ASN A 139 11.02 11.77 -9.41
CA ASN A 139 9.94 12.08 -10.33
C ASN A 139 9.11 13.26 -9.82
N TRP A 140 9.69 14.46 -9.92
CA TRP A 140 9.13 15.69 -9.36
C TRP A 140 7.75 16.04 -9.93
N GLN A 141 7.55 15.79 -11.23
CA GLN A 141 6.27 16.06 -11.90
C GLN A 141 5.14 15.24 -11.27
N GLU A 142 5.41 13.96 -10.99
CA GLU A 142 4.40 13.08 -10.42
C GLU A 142 4.14 13.35 -8.94
N VAL A 143 5.17 13.73 -8.17
CA VAL A 143 5.00 14.25 -6.79
C VAL A 143 4.06 15.46 -6.80
N ILE A 144 4.30 16.43 -7.68
CA ILE A 144 3.45 17.62 -7.81
C ILE A 144 2.04 17.23 -8.24
N ARG A 145 1.88 16.39 -9.27
CA ARG A 145 0.57 15.96 -9.78
C ARG A 145 -0.25 15.23 -8.71
N LEU A 146 0.36 14.34 -7.95
CA LEU A 146 -0.32 13.61 -6.88
C LEU A 146 -0.71 14.53 -5.72
N SER A 147 0.12 15.54 -5.41
CA SER A 147 -0.15 16.49 -4.31
C SER A 147 -1.39 17.36 -4.53
N THR A 148 -1.89 17.50 -5.77
CA THR A 148 -3.10 18.29 -6.07
C THR A 148 -4.40 17.48 -5.95
N LEU A 149 -4.31 16.17 -5.68
CA LEU A 149 -5.49 15.33 -5.50
C LEU A 149 -6.20 15.64 -4.17
N PRO A 150 -7.50 15.33 -4.03
CA PRO A 150 -8.25 15.61 -2.81
C PRO A 150 -7.60 15.06 -1.55
N GLU A 151 -7.58 15.86 -0.48
CA GLU A 151 -7.06 15.58 0.87
C GLU A 151 -5.52 15.41 0.98
N MET A 152 -4.81 15.43 -0.15
CA MET A 152 -3.35 15.32 -0.17
C MET A 152 -2.67 16.56 0.42
N ASP A 153 -3.33 17.70 0.39
CA ASP A 153 -2.92 18.96 1.01
C ASP A 153 -2.82 18.88 2.55
N LYS A 154 -3.59 17.96 3.16
CA LYS A 154 -3.60 17.73 4.61
C LYS A 154 -2.48 16.80 5.08
N CYS A 155 -1.92 15.99 4.18
CA CYS A 155 -0.99 14.92 4.53
C CYS A 155 0.44 15.45 4.72
N LYS A 156 1.03 15.22 5.90
CA LYS A 156 2.36 15.74 6.24
C LYS A 156 3.44 15.29 5.25
N ASN A 157 3.53 13.99 4.96
CA ASN A 157 4.55 13.45 4.04
C ASN A 157 4.44 14.05 2.63
N VAL A 158 3.22 14.37 2.20
CA VAL A 158 2.97 14.97 0.90
C VAL A 158 3.41 16.42 0.86
N GLN A 159 3.14 17.19 1.92
CA GLN A 159 3.59 18.59 1.99
C GLN A 159 5.11 18.69 1.99
N GLU A 160 5.78 17.83 2.76
CA GLU A 160 7.24 17.73 2.78
C GLU A 160 7.80 17.36 1.40
N ALA A 161 7.24 16.35 0.74
CA ALA A 161 7.63 15.95 -0.61
C ALA A 161 7.41 17.07 -1.65
N LEU A 162 6.30 17.81 -1.55
CA LEU A 162 5.97 18.91 -2.46
C LEU A 162 6.96 20.08 -2.34
N ILE A 163 7.38 20.42 -1.12
CA ILE A 163 8.41 21.45 -0.88
C ILE A 163 9.70 21.08 -1.60
N VAL A 164 10.15 19.82 -1.45
CA VAL A 164 11.34 19.31 -2.13
C VAL A 164 11.17 19.37 -3.64
N ALA A 165 10.08 18.82 -4.19
CA ALA A 165 9.84 18.79 -5.63
C ALA A 165 9.82 20.20 -6.25
N LYS A 166 9.13 21.16 -5.61
CA LYS A 166 9.12 22.56 -6.08
C LYS A 166 10.50 23.21 -6.05
N SER A 167 11.30 22.94 -5.03
CA SER A 167 12.66 23.47 -4.95
C SER A 167 13.55 22.98 -6.10
N LYS A 168 13.32 21.75 -6.59
CA LYS A 168 14.09 21.16 -7.70
C LYS A 168 13.64 21.63 -9.06
N VAL A 169 12.32 21.77 -9.27
CA VAL A 169 11.77 22.28 -10.54
C VAL A 169 12.13 23.76 -10.75
N ASN A 170 12.16 24.57 -9.68
CA ASN A 170 12.51 25.99 -9.78
C ASN A 170 14.01 26.27 -9.97
N THR A 171 14.86 25.24 -9.82
CA THR A 171 16.32 25.33 -10.05
C THR A 171 16.77 24.80 -11.42
N LEU A 172 15.84 24.26 -12.21
CA LEU A 172 16.06 23.79 -13.58
C LEU A 172 15.61 24.88 -14.58
#